data_AF-A0A1G3L1H9-F1
#
_entry.id   AF-A0A1G3L1H9-F1
#
_cell.length_a   1.000
_cell.length_b   1.000
_cell.length_c   1.000
_cell.angle_alpha   90.00
_cell.angle_beta   90.00
_cell.angle_gamma   90.00
#
_symmetry.space_group_name_H-M   'P 1'
#
loop_
_entity.id
_entity.type
_entity.pdbx_description
1 polymer ?
#
loop_
_entity_poly.entity_id
_entity_poly.type
_entity_poly.pdbx_seq_one_letter_code
_entity_poly.pdbx_strand_id
1 'polypeptide(L)'
;MDVISNNIANVNTTRTENGEVFRRSQVILRPRNDERVYKSPFLPERLKTGPGNGVKVSEIKEDTSQLRLVYDPDHPDSIKSGPKKGYVEYPNVNIVTEMVDMISATRAYEANISSIQNSKSMFNKALEIGK
;
A
#
# COMPACT_ATOMS: atom_id res chain seq x y z
N MET A 1 -1.26 -0.54 -7.27
CA MET A 1 0.17 -0.18 -7.46
C MET A 1 0.35 1.32 -7.51
N ASP A 2 -0.65 2.06 -7.98
CA ASP A 2 -0.60 3.50 -8.24
C ASP A 2 -0.09 4.33 -7.06
N VAL A 3 -0.45 3.99 -5.82
CA VAL A 3 0.04 4.69 -4.62
C VAL A 3 1.57 4.57 -4.45
N ILE A 4 2.13 3.38 -4.65
CA ILE A 4 3.57 3.13 -4.52
C ILE A 4 4.31 3.85 -5.66
N SER A 5 3.79 3.78 -6.89
CA SER A 5 4.37 4.48 -8.03
C SER A 5 4.35 5.99 -7.83
N ASN A 6 3.27 6.54 -7.28
CA ASN A 6 3.16 7.97 -6.97
C ASN A 6 4.17 8.38 -5.88
N ASN A 7 4.33 7.57 -4.83
CA ASN A 7 5.35 7.80 -3.80
C ASN A 7 6.76 7.84 -4.39
N ILE A 8 7.11 6.87 -5.24
CA ILE A 8 8.44 6.81 -5.88
C ILE A 8 8.66 7.99 -6.83
N ALA A 9 7.66 8.33 -7.65
CA ALA A 9 7.75 9.45 -8.59
C ALA A 9 7.98 10.79 -7.87
N ASN A 10 7.37 10.96 -6.69
CA ASN A 10 7.44 12.20 -5.93
C ASN A 10 8.47 12.18 -4.79
N VAL A 11 9.39 11.23 -4.74
CA VAL A 11 10.35 11.11 -3.63
C VAL A 11 11.29 12.31 -3.49
N ASN A 12 11.54 13.04 -4.57
CA ASN A 12 12.37 14.25 -4.60
C ASN A 12 11.55 15.54 -4.76
N THR A 13 10.22 15.47 -4.68
CA THR A 13 9.34 16.61 -4.89
C THR A 13 9.26 17.46 -3.63
N THR A 14 10.03 18.55 -3.60
CA THR A 14 10.07 19.55 -2.52
C THR A 14 8.89 20.54 -2.57
N ARG A 15 8.21 20.62 -3.72
CA ARG A 15 7.09 21.54 -3.95
C ARG A 15 6.05 20.90 -4.86
N THR A 16 4.85 20.69 -4.32
CA THR A 16 3.66 20.27 -5.06
C THR A 16 2.91 21.47 -5.65
N GLU A 17 1.84 21.24 -6.41
CA GLU A 17 0.98 22.29 -6.98
C GLU A 17 0.40 23.23 -5.91
N ASN A 18 0.18 22.71 -4.69
CA ASN A 18 -0.31 23.48 -3.55
C ASN A 18 0.80 24.23 -2.80
N GLY A 19 2.06 24.11 -3.24
CA GLY A 19 3.21 24.73 -2.59
C GLY A 19 3.74 23.99 -1.36
N GLU A 20 3.12 22.86 -0.99
CA GLU A 20 3.55 22.01 0.13
C GLU A 20 4.50 20.90 -0.35
N VAL A 21 5.31 20.37 0.58
CA VAL A 21 6.20 19.22 0.33
C VAL A 21 5.35 17.97 0.16
N PHE A 22 5.70 17.11 -0.81
CA PHE A 22 4.95 15.87 -1.01
C PHE A 22 5.03 14.96 0.23
N ARG A 23 3.90 14.35 0.61
CA ARG A 23 3.82 13.39 1.71
C ARG A 23 3.57 11.99 1.19
N ARG A 24 4.25 11.01 1.78
CA ARG A 24 4.04 9.60 1.47
C ARG A 24 2.58 9.23 1.67
N SER A 25 1.95 8.64 0.66
CA SER A 25 0.61 8.08 0.75
C SER A 25 0.65 6.61 1.15
N GLN A 26 -0.23 6.21 2.08
CA GLN A 26 -0.35 4.84 2.56
C GLN A 26 -1.77 4.30 2.35
N VAL A 27 -1.87 3.02 1.96
CA VAL A 27 -3.15 2.34 1.79
C VAL A 27 -3.55 1.68 3.09
N ILE A 28 -4.68 2.09 3.66
CA ILE A 28 -5.28 1.46 4.83
C ILE A 28 -6.18 0.32 4.37
N LEU A 29 -5.90 -0.88 4.87
CA LEU A 29 -6.66 -2.09 4.57
C LEU A 29 -7.55 -2.45 5.77
N ARG A 30 -8.79 -2.87 5.51
CA ARG A 30 -9.73 -3.38 6.52
C ARG A 30 -10.26 -4.74 6.13
N PRO A 31 -10.60 -5.63 7.09
CA PRO A 31 -11.21 -6.91 6.75
C PRO A 31 -12.52 -6.71 5.97
N ARG A 32 -12.79 -7.60 5.01
CA ARG A 32 -14.01 -7.53 4.20
C ARG A 32 -15.25 -7.91 5.02
N ASN A 33 -15.10 -8.84 5.98
CA ASN A 33 -16.13 -9.18 6.94
C ASN A 33 -15.71 -8.70 8.34
N ASP A 34 -16.35 -7.63 8.81
CA ASP A 34 -16.12 -7.01 10.12
C ASP A 34 -17.30 -7.30 11.07
N GLU A 35 -18.06 -8.37 10.78
CA GLU A 35 -19.10 -8.84 11.67
C GLU A 35 -18.46 -9.46 12.92
N ARG A 36 -18.97 -9.07 14.10
CA ARG A 36 -18.58 -9.64 15.38
C ARG A 36 -19.04 -11.08 15.45
N VAL A 37 -18.20 -12.01 15.01
CA VAL A 37 -18.47 -13.44 15.16
C VAL A 37 -18.39 -13.80 16.64
N TYR A 38 -19.54 -14.11 17.24
CA TYR A 38 -19.60 -14.64 18.61
C TYR A 38 -18.88 -16.00 18.65
N LYS A 39 -17.64 -16.02 19.16
CA LYS A 39 -16.87 -17.25 19.36
C LYS A 39 -17.35 -17.94 20.64
N SER A 40 -18.44 -18.69 20.55
CA SER A 40 -18.82 -19.64 21.60
C SER A 40 -17.91 -20.88 21.54
N PRO A 41 -17.45 -21.44 22.68
CA PRO A 41 -16.75 -22.72 22.72
C PRO A 41 -17.56 -23.90 22.15
N PHE A 42 -18.88 -23.74 22.01
CA PHE A 42 -19.81 -24.75 21.52
C PHE A 42 -20.27 -24.52 20.07
N LEU A 43 -19.64 -23.59 19.34
CA LEU A 43 -20.06 -23.28 17.98
C LEU A 43 -19.80 -24.49 17.05
N PRO A 44 -20.84 -25.04 16.38
CA PRO A 44 -20.68 -26.14 15.44
C PRO A 44 -19.68 -25.78 14.34
N GLU A 45 -18.82 -26.72 13.92
CA GLU A 45 -17.77 -26.49 12.91
C GLU A 45 -18.31 -25.91 11.59
N ARG A 46 -19.56 -26.25 11.24
CA ARG A 46 -20.28 -25.72 10.06
C ARG A 46 -20.64 -24.24 10.14
N LEU A 47 -20.70 -23.68 11.36
CA LEU A 47 -20.98 -22.27 11.64
C LEU A 47 -19.72 -21.47 11.99
N LYS A 48 -18.55 -22.13 12.08
CA LYS A 48 -17.27 -21.42 12.17
C LYS A 48 -17.08 -20.67 10.86
N THR A 49 -17.07 -19.34 10.95
CA THR A 49 -16.64 -18.49 9.82
C THR A 49 -15.25 -18.95 9.42
N GLY A 50 -15.11 -19.43 8.19
CA GLY A 50 -13.87 -19.94 7.64
C GLY A 50 -12.76 -18.88 7.59
N PRO A 51 -11.56 -19.22 7.07
CA PRO A 51 -10.47 -18.26 6.92
C PRO A 51 -10.97 -16.97 6.26
N GLY A 52 -10.62 -15.82 6.86
CA GLY A 52 -11.24 -14.54 6.57
C GLY A 52 -11.27 -14.20 5.07
N ASN A 53 -12.33 -13.52 4.63
CA ASN A 53 -12.63 -13.14 3.24
C ASN A 53 -11.67 -12.08 2.64
N GLY A 54 -10.42 -12.06 3.08
CA GLY A 54 -9.42 -11.08 2.72
C GLY A 54 -9.70 -9.69 3.30
N VAL A 55 -8.94 -8.73 2.79
CA VAL A 55 -9.01 -7.33 3.16
C VAL A 55 -9.45 -6.48 1.96
N LYS A 56 -10.14 -5.38 2.23
CA LYS A 56 -10.49 -4.34 1.27
C LYS A 56 -9.72 -3.07 1.56
N VAL A 57 -9.46 -2.28 0.52
CA VAL A 57 -8.96 -0.91 0.67
C VAL A 57 -10.04 -0.09 1.35
N SER A 58 -9.72 0.51 2.49
CA SER A 58 -10.65 1.43 3.16
C SER A 58 -10.40 2.88 2.79
N GLU A 59 -9.14 3.29 2.72
CA GLU A 59 -8.75 4.69 2.49
C GLU A 59 -7.28 4.77 2.08
N ILE A 60 -6.92 5.84 1.36
CA ILE A 60 -5.54 6.24 1.12
C ILE A 60 -5.29 7.47 1.99
N LYS A 61 -4.32 7.39 2.90
CA LYS A 61 -4.03 8.44 3.86
C LYS A 61 -2.58 8.88 3.75
N GLU A 62 -2.35 10.19 3.85
CA GLU A 62 -0.99 10.73 3.92
C GLU A 62 -0.34 10.44 5.27
N ASP A 63 0.95 10.12 5.22
CA ASP A 63 1.76 9.91 6.39
C ASP A 63 2.11 11.24 7.07
N THR A 64 1.73 11.33 8.34
CA THR A 64 1.96 12.51 9.21
C THR A 64 3.32 12.47 9.90
N SER A 65 4.15 11.46 9.62
CA SER A 65 5.51 11.38 10.12
C SER A 65 6.40 12.55 9.67
N GLN A 66 7.52 12.73 10.37
CA GLN A 66 8.41 13.87 10.14
C GLN A 66 9.02 13.82 8.74
N LEU A 67 9.04 14.99 8.07
CA LEU A 67 9.70 15.18 6.79
C LEU A 67 11.22 15.11 6.94
N ARG A 68 11.91 14.71 5.86
CA ARG A 68 13.36 14.61 5.86
C ARG A 68 13.97 15.99 5.63
N LEU A 69 14.68 16.51 6.62
CA LEU A 69 15.39 17.79 6.52
C LEU A 69 16.82 17.55 6.02
N VAL A 70 17.19 18.22 4.93
CA VAL A 70 18.55 18.20 4.38
C VAL A 70 19.07 19.62 4.35
N TYR A 71 20.28 19.85 4.86
CA TYR A 71 20.89 21.17 4.81
C TYR A 71 21.42 21.43 3.39
N ASP A 72 20.79 22.38 2.70
CA ASP A 72 21.18 22.85 1.38
C ASP A 72 20.74 24.33 1.23
N PRO A 73 21.63 25.29 1.58
CA PRO A 73 21.30 26.70 1.56
C PRO A 73 21.20 27.30 0.15
N ASP A 74 21.78 26.66 -0.86
CA ASP A 74 21.74 27.12 -2.26
C ASP A 74 20.45 26.68 -2.98
N HIS A 75 19.68 25.78 -2.38
CA HIS A 75 18.42 25.30 -2.93
C HIS A 75 17.32 26.39 -2.91
N PRO A 76 16.52 26.56 -4.00
CA PRO A 76 15.47 27.57 -4.08
C PRO A 76 14.35 27.39 -3.04
N ASP A 77 14.07 26.13 -2.67
CA ASP A 77 13.09 25.75 -1.65
C ASP A 77 13.67 25.66 -0.23
N SER A 78 14.88 26.18 0.01
CA SER A 78 15.44 26.25 1.35
C SER A 78 14.62 27.18 2.24
N ILE A 79 14.48 26.79 3.52
CA ILE A 79 13.80 27.59 4.53
C ILE A 79 14.60 28.89 4.71
N LYS A 80 13.96 30.03 4.38
CA LYS A 80 14.60 31.36 4.39
C LYS A 80 14.60 32.04 5.76
N SER A 81 13.74 31.61 6.67
CA SER A 81 13.52 32.23 7.98
C SER A 81 13.33 31.19 9.08
N GLY A 82 13.82 31.47 10.29
CA GLY A 82 13.67 30.61 11.47
C GLY A 82 14.92 29.77 11.81
N PRO A 83 14.83 28.91 12.85
CA PRO A 83 15.96 28.11 13.34
C PRO A 83 16.45 27.03 12.36
N LYS A 84 15.62 26.66 11.37
CA LYS A 84 15.96 25.69 10.31
C LYS A 84 16.40 26.38 9.01
N LYS A 85 16.97 27.60 9.10
CA LYS A 85 17.40 28.34 7.92
C LYS A 85 18.44 27.54 7.12
N GLY A 86 18.27 27.49 5.80
CA GLY A 86 19.15 26.74 4.89
C GLY A 86 18.86 25.23 4.82
N TYR A 87 17.82 24.74 5.49
CA TYR A 87 17.34 23.37 5.31
C TYR A 87 16.25 23.30 4.25
N VAL A 88 16.21 22.19 3.51
CA VAL A 88 15.18 21.81 2.56
C VAL A 88 14.38 20.66 3.14
N GLU A 89 13.06 20.77 3.07
CA GLU A 89 12.14 19.70 3.45
C GLU A 89 11.91 18.77 2.27
N TYR A 90 12.30 17.52 2.44
CA TYR A 90 12.05 16.44 1.50
C TYR A 90 10.92 15.53 1.99
N PRO A 91 10.19 14.91 1.05
CA PRO A 91 9.20 13.88 1.37
C PRO A 91 9.75 12.78 2.28
N ASN A 92 8.89 12.27 3.15
CA ASN A 92 9.14 11.11 4.03
C ASN A 92 9.02 9.77 3.28
N VAL A 93 9.47 9.71 2.04
CA VAL A 93 9.42 8.51 1.20
C VAL A 93 10.78 7.81 1.23
N ASN A 94 10.78 6.52 1.56
CA ASN A 94 11.95 5.66 1.42
C ASN A 94 11.84 4.83 0.14
N ILE A 95 12.66 5.15 -0.86
CA ILE A 95 12.65 4.49 -2.17
C ILE A 95 12.89 2.98 -2.03
N VAL A 96 13.78 2.56 -1.12
CA VAL A 96 14.08 1.13 -0.92
C VAL A 96 12.84 0.39 -0.44
N THR A 97 12.13 0.96 0.54
CA THR A 97 10.88 0.37 1.05
C THR A 97 9.80 0.32 -0.03
N GLU A 98 9.58 1.42 -0.76
CA GLU A 98 8.57 1.46 -1.82
C GLU A 98 8.87 0.50 -2.97
N MET A 99 10.15 0.33 -3.34
CA MET A 99 10.54 -0.67 -4.35
C MET A 99 10.30 -2.10 -3.88
N VAL A 100 10.58 -2.41 -2.61
CA VAL A 100 10.30 -3.73 -2.04
C VAL A 100 8.80 -3.99 -1.99
N ASP A 101 8.01 -3.00 -1.57
CA ASP A 101 6.55 -3.09 -1.56
C ASP A 101 5.98 -3.27 -2.97
N MET A 102 6.55 -2.60 -3.98
CA MET A 102 6.20 -2.78 -5.39
C MET A 102 6.47 -4.21 -5.85
N ILE A 103 7.67 -4.74 -5.60
CA ILE A 103 8.06 -6.11 -5.99
C ILE A 103 7.13 -7.12 -5.32
N SER A 104 6.86 -6.93 -4.02
CA SER A 104 5.95 -7.78 -3.26
C SER A 104 4.54 -7.79 -3.87
N ALA A 105 4.01 -6.59 -4.19
CA ALA A 105 2.71 -6.45 -4.83
C ALA A 105 2.65 -7.11 -6.22
N THR A 106 3.70 -6.97 -7.03
CA THR A 106 3.81 -7.60 -8.36
C THR A 106 3.81 -9.12 -8.24
N ARG A 107 4.64 -9.68 -7.36
CA ARG A 107 4.69 -11.13 -7.13
C ARG A 107 3.37 -11.70 -6.61
N ALA A 108 2.70 -10.97 -5.71
CA ALA A 108 1.37 -11.36 -5.22
C ALA A 108 0.34 -11.37 -6.35
N TYR A 109 0.37 -10.37 -7.24
CA TYR A 109 -0.51 -10.32 -8.41
C TYR A 109 -0.26 -11.48 -9.38
N GLU A 110 1.00 -11.77 -9.70
CA GLU A 110 1.40 -12.88 -10.55
C GLU A 110 0.96 -14.24 -9.96
N ALA A 111 1.20 -14.45 -8.66
CA ALA A 111 0.77 -15.66 -7.95
C ALA A 111 -0.75 -15.86 -7.97
N ASN A 112 -1.51 -14.77 -7.81
CA ASN A 112 -2.97 -14.80 -7.88
C ASN A 112 -3.46 -15.15 -9.29
N ILE A 113 -2.87 -14.56 -10.33
CA ILE A 113 -3.20 -14.90 -11.73
C ILE A 113 -2.90 -16.37 -12.02
N SER A 114 -1.73 -16.85 -11.61
CA SER A 114 -1.35 -18.26 -11.82
C SER A 114 -2.34 -19.21 -11.13
N SER A 115 -2.77 -18.89 -9.91
CA SER A 115 -3.76 -19.69 -9.17
C SER A 115 -5.13 -19.72 -9.88
N ILE A 116 -5.56 -18.59 -10.45
CA ILE A 116 -6.80 -18.51 -11.25
C ILE A 116 -6.68 -19.33 -12.53
N GLN A 117 -5.54 -19.23 -13.23
CA GLN A 117 -5.29 -20.01 -14.45
C GLN A 117 -5.27 -21.51 -14.18
N ASN A 118 -4.63 -21.94 -13.09
CA ASN A 118 -4.62 -23.34 -12.66
C ASN A 118 -6.03 -23.83 -12.35
N SER A 119 -6.80 -23.03 -11.63
CA SER A 119 -8.21 -23.34 -11.34
C SER A 119 -9.03 -23.48 -12.62
N LYS A 120 -8.88 -22.56 -13.58
CA LYS A 120 -9.56 -22.62 -14.88
C LYS A 120 -9.17 -23.88 -15.67
N SER A 121 -7.88 -24.24 -15.68
CA SER A 121 -7.40 -25.46 -16.32
C SER A 121 -8.03 -26.73 -15.71
N MET A 122 -8.07 -26.80 -14.37
CA MET A 122 -8.72 -27.90 -13.67
C MET A 122 -10.22 -28.00 -14.00
N PHE A 123 -10.94 -26.87 -14.01
CA PHE A 123 -12.36 -26.85 -14.39
C PHE A 123 -12.59 -27.34 -15.82
N ASN A 124 -11.78 -26.89 -16.78
CA ASN A 124 -11.87 -27.36 -18.16
C ASN A 124 -11.63 -28.86 -18.27
N LYS A 125 -10.62 -29.39 -17.56
CA LYS A 125 -10.33 -30.82 -17.57
C LYS A 125 -11.46 -31.63 -16.93
N ALA A 126 -12.08 -31.13 -15.86
CA ALA A 126 -13.24 -31.77 -15.26
C ALA A 126 -14.44 -31.82 -16.22
N LEU A 127 -14.67 -30.77 -17.02
CA LEU A 127 -15.71 -30.76 -18.04
C LEU A 127 -15.46 -31.75 -19.18
N GLU A 128 -14.19 -31.96 -19.56
CA GLU A 128 -13.82 -33.00 -20.55
C GLU A 128 -14.09 -34.42 -20.05
N ILE A 129 -13.96 -34.68 -18.75
CA ILE A 129 -14.23 -36.00 -18.15
C ILE A 129 -15.73 -36.30 -18.08
N GLY A 130 -16.58 -35.27 -18.01
CA GLY A 130 -18.04 -35.41 -17.96
C GLY A 130 -18.72 -35.61 -19.32
N LYS A 131 -17.95 -35.69 -20.41
CA LYS A 131 -18.41 -36.01 -21.77
C LYS A 131 -18.24 -37.49 -22.08
#